data_AF-A0A850A9C6-F1
#
_entry.id   AF-A0A850A9C6-F1
#
_cell.length_a   1.000
_cell.length_b   1.000
_cell.length_c   1.000
_cell.angle_alpha   90.00
_cell.angle_beta   90.00
_cell.angle_gamma   90.00
#
_symmetry.space_group_name_H-M   'P 1'
#
loop_
_entity.id
_entity.type
_entity.pdbx_description
1 polymer ?
#
loop_
_entity_poly.entity_id
_entity_poly.type
_entity_poly.pdbx_seq_one_letter_code
_entity_poly.pdbx_strand_id
1 'polypeptide(L)'
;MTKSLTKWFRAFHRWIAVPTALLIPAAVLIKLLGSPELVAAWERLDKVPSLLMLVMAISGTYLFLLPYIAKAQRKKRAPAALQTDKGR
;
A
#
# COMPACT_ATOMS: atom_id res chain seq x y z
N MET A 1 14.48 -0.24 10.24
CA MET A 1 13.01 -0.14 10.39
C MET A 1 12.53 -1.32 11.21
N THR A 2 11.70 -1.09 12.23
CA THR A 2 11.23 -2.18 13.11
C THR A 2 10.43 -3.18 12.27
N LYS A 3 10.72 -4.48 12.39
CA LYS A 3 10.04 -5.54 11.62
C LYS A 3 8.50 -5.45 11.74
N SER A 4 8.05 -4.90 12.88
CA SER A 4 6.64 -4.62 13.21
C SER A 4 5.99 -3.59 12.30
N LEU A 5 6.66 -2.46 12.01
CA LEU A 5 6.14 -1.40 11.13
C LEU A 5 5.89 -1.94 9.72
N THR A 6 6.81 -2.73 9.18
CA THR A 6 6.65 -3.31 7.84
C THR A 6 5.51 -4.33 7.77
N LYS A 7 5.34 -5.14 8.81
CA LYS A 7 4.25 -6.11 8.90
C LYS A 7 2.89 -5.40 9.01
N TRP A 8 2.83 -4.34 9.82
CA TRP A 8 1.65 -3.50 9.98
C TRP A 8 1.27 -2.81 8.67
N PHE A 9 2.24 -2.22 7.95
CA PHE A 9 1.98 -1.50 6.70
C PHE A 9 1.43 -2.43 5.59
N ARG A 10 1.89 -3.69 5.54
CA ARG A 10 1.30 -4.71 4.65
C ARG A 10 -0.13 -5.08 5.03
N ALA A 11 -0.40 -5.23 6.33
CA ALA A 11 -1.75 -5.53 6.82
C ALA A 11 -2.70 -4.36 6.54
N PHE A 12 -2.27 -3.13 6.80
CA PHE A 12 -3.01 -1.89 6.51
C PHE A 12 -3.30 -1.73 5.02
N HIS A 13 -2.29 -1.90 4.16
CA HIS A 13 -2.44 -1.84 2.70
C HIS A 13 -3.51 -2.85 2.24
N ARG A 14 -3.43 -4.10 2.70
CA ARG A 14 -4.40 -5.14 2.34
C ARG A 14 -5.80 -4.88 2.91
N TRP A 15 -5.89 -4.27 4.10
CA TRP A 15 -7.17 -3.89 4.74
C TRP A 15 -7.90 -2.78 4.01
N ILE A 16 -7.18 -1.84 3.37
CA ILE A 16 -7.79 -0.77 2.56
C ILE A 16 -8.11 -1.28 1.15
N ALA A 17 -7.24 -2.11 0.56
CA ALA A 17 -7.39 -2.62 -0.79
C ALA A 17 -8.71 -3.38 -0.99
N VAL A 18 -9.10 -4.20 -0.01
CA VAL A 18 -10.33 -5.01 -0.07
C VAL A 18 -11.60 -4.15 -0.18
N PRO A 19 -11.87 -3.20 0.73
CA PRO A 19 -13.00 -2.29 0.60
C PRO A 19 -12.93 -1.44 -0.68
N THR A 20 -11.75 -0.94 -1.06
CA THR A 20 -11.61 -0.18 -2.32
C THR A 20 -11.97 -1.04 -3.54
N ALA A 21 -11.53 -2.30 -3.59
CA ALA A 21 -11.85 -3.23 -4.67
C ALA A 21 -13.33 -3.63 -4.71
N LEU A 22 -14.05 -3.58 -3.58
CA LEU A 22 -15.50 -3.79 -3.50
C LEU A 22 -16.30 -2.53 -3.89
N LEU A 23 -15.81 -1.35 -3.52
CA LEU A 23 -16.49 -0.07 -3.84
C LEU A 23 -16.58 0.17 -5.35
N ILE A 24 -15.54 -0.20 -6.12
CA ILE A 24 -15.52 -0.01 -7.59
C ILE A 24 -16.69 -0.72 -8.30
N PRO A 25 -16.84 -2.06 -8.19
CA PRO A 25 -17.97 -2.75 -8.82
C PRO A 25 -19.32 -2.34 -8.25
N ALA A 26 -19.40 -2.00 -6.95
CA ALA A 26 -20.63 -1.47 -6.36
C ALA A 26 -21.06 -0.14 -7.01
N ALA A 27 -20.11 0.79 -7.20
CA ALA A 27 -20.35 2.05 -7.89
C ALA A 27 -20.77 1.83 -9.36
N VAL A 28 -20.17 0.87 -10.05
CA VAL A 28 -20.54 0.49 -11.42
C VAL A 28 -21.97 -0.06 -11.49
N LEU A 29 -22.36 -0.96 -10.57
CA LEU A 29 -23.71 -1.50 -10.49
C LEU A 29 -24.77 -0.42 -10.23
N ILE A 30 -24.47 0.54 -9.36
CA ILE A 30 -25.40 1.63 -9.02
C ILE A 30 -25.55 2.60 -10.19
N LYS A 31 -24.46 2.91 -10.90
CA LYS A 31 -24.53 3.70 -12.14
C LYS A 31 -25.31 2.97 -13.24
N LEU A 32 -25.21 1.64 -13.33
CA LEU A 32 -25.95 0.82 -14.30
C LEU A 32 -27.45 0.71 -13.98
N LEU A 33 -27.82 0.61 -12.70
CA LEU A 33 -29.22 0.50 -12.26
C LEU A 33 -29.98 1.83 -12.31
N GLY A 34 -29.28 2.97 -12.44
CA GLY A 34 -29.85 4.23 -12.94
C GLY A 34 -30.79 5.00 -12.00
N SER A 35 -30.92 4.62 -10.73
CA SER A 35 -31.75 5.38 -9.78
C SER A 35 -31.10 6.73 -9.43
N PRO A 36 -31.70 7.88 -9.77
CA PRO A 36 -31.09 9.22 -9.61
C PRO A 36 -30.73 9.54 -8.16
N GLU A 37 -31.53 9.07 -7.21
CA GLU A 37 -31.35 9.30 -5.78
C GLU A 37 -30.11 8.58 -5.22
N LEU A 38 -29.88 7.32 -5.63
CA LEU A 38 -28.67 6.59 -5.24
C LEU A 38 -27.41 7.16 -5.90
N VAL A 39 -27.52 7.66 -7.13
CA VAL A 39 -26.39 8.31 -7.83
C VAL A 39 -26.00 9.62 -7.14
N ALA A 40 -26.97 10.46 -6.76
CA ALA A 40 -26.70 11.71 -6.04
C ALA A 40 -26.10 11.47 -4.65
N ALA A 41 -26.54 10.43 -3.94
CA ALA A 41 -25.91 10.01 -2.68
C ALA A 41 -24.48 9.48 -2.90
N TRP A 42 -24.24 8.78 -4.01
CA TRP A 42 -22.92 8.27 -4.38
C TRP A 42 -21.94 9.33 -4.86
N GLU A 43 -22.38 10.37 -5.55
CA GLU A 43 -21.49 11.46 -6.00
C GLU A 43 -20.73 12.11 -4.85
N ARG A 44 -21.35 12.20 -3.66
CA ARG A 44 -20.68 12.69 -2.45
C ARG A 44 -19.58 11.75 -1.97
N LEU A 45 -19.74 10.45 -2.21
CA LEU A 45 -18.77 9.41 -1.86
C LEU A 45 -17.76 9.12 -2.99
N ASP A 46 -17.95 9.62 -4.21
CA ASP A 46 -17.08 9.35 -5.37
C ASP A 46 -15.63 9.84 -5.15
N LYS A 47 -15.44 10.83 -4.27
CA LYS A 47 -14.11 11.31 -3.84
C LYS A 47 -13.39 10.35 -2.89
N VAL A 48 -14.12 9.50 -2.17
CA VAL A 48 -13.56 8.57 -1.17
C VAL A 48 -12.73 7.46 -1.85
N PRO A 49 -13.21 6.74 -2.89
CA PRO A 49 -12.40 5.80 -3.64
C PRO A 49 -11.13 6.42 -4.22
N SER A 50 -11.21 7.64 -4.75
CA SER A 50 -10.05 8.34 -5.34
C SER A 50 -8.97 8.63 -4.29
N LEU A 51 -9.37 9.11 -3.12
CA LEU A 51 -8.43 9.34 -2.01
C LEU A 51 -7.84 8.03 -1.48
N LEU A 52 -8.66 6.98 -1.35
CA LEU A 52 -8.21 5.65 -0.94
C LEU A 52 -7.23 5.04 -1.97
N MET A 53 -7.49 5.21 -3.27
CA MET A 53 -6.57 4.81 -4.34
C MET A 53 -5.24 5.55 -4.28
N LEU A 54 -5.25 6.85 -3.99
CA LEU A 54 -4.02 7.62 -3.83
C LEU A 54 -3.17 7.10 -2.65
N VAL A 55 -3.80 6.90 -1.49
CA VAL A 55 -3.14 6.30 -0.31
C VAL A 55 -2.63 4.89 -0.63
N MET A 56 -3.39 4.11 -1.40
CA MET A 56 -3.00 2.79 -1.83
C MET A 56 -1.76 2.81 -2.73
N ALA A 57 -1.73 3.70 -3.72
CA ALA A 57 -0.61 3.88 -4.62
C ALA A 57 0.66 4.30 -3.88
N ILE A 58 0.56 5.27 -2.96
CA ILE A 58 1.70 5.72 -2.15
C ILE A 58 2.20 4.60 -1.25
N SER A 59 1.29 3.93 -0.53
CA SER A 59 1.66 2.86 0.41
C SER A 59 2.22 1.62 -0.28
N GLY A 60 1.68 1.25 -1.44
CA GLY A 60 2.17 0.16 -2.28
C GLY A 60 3.55 0.45 -2.84
N THR A 61 3.77 1.68 -3.34
CA THR A 61 5.08 2.12 -3.84
C THR A 61 6.14 2.06 -2.75
N TYR A 62 5.83 2.54 -1.54
CA TYR A 62 6.73 2.45 -0.40
C TYR A 62 7.11 1.00 -0.06
N LEU A 63 6.13 0.11 0.00
CA LEU A 63 6.35 -1.32 0.26
C LEU A 63 7.18 -1.99 -0.84
N PHE A 64 6.98 -1.59 -2.09
CA PHE A 64 7.75 -2.07 -3.24
C PHE A 64 9.22 -1.64 -3.17
N LEU A 65 9.52 -0.41 -2.74
CA LEU A 65 10.89 0.09 -2.61
C LEU A 65 11.65 -0.48 -1.40
N LEU A 66 10.94 -0.85 -0.34
CA LEU A 66 11.53 -1.35 0.91
C LEU A 66 12.56 -2.47 0.74
N PRO A 67 12.33 -3.57 -0.01
CA PRO A 67 13.33 -4.63 -0.19
C PRO A 67 14.59 -4.13 -0.89
N TYR A 68 14.48 -3.18 -1.83
CA TYR A 68 15.63 -2.61 -2.53
C TYR A 68 16.51 -1.78 -1.57
N ILE A 69 15.88 -0.95 -0.74
CA ILE A 69 16.58 -0.16 0.28
C ILE A 69 17.22 -1.07 1.34
N ALA A 70 16.49 -2.09 1.80
CA ALA A 70 17.00 -3.06 2.77
C ALA A 70 18.19 -3.86 2.23
N LYS A 71 18.17 -4.24 0.94
CA LYS A 71 19.28 -4.91 0.26
C LYS A 71 20.51 -4.00 0.16
N ALA A 72 20.32 -2.73 -0.19
CA ALA A 72 21.41 -1.74 -0.21
C ALA A 72 22.01 -1.51 1.18
N GLN A 73 21.20 -1.46 2.23
CA GLN A 73 21.66 -1.26 3.61
C GLN A 73 22.47 -2.46 4.15
N ARG A 74 22.11 -3.70 3.79
CA ARG A 74 22.90 -4.89 4.16
C ARG A 74 24.28 -4.91 3.50
N LYS A 75 24.37 -4.54 2.21
CA LYS A 75 25.65 -4.44 1.50
C LYS A 75 26.61 -3.43 2.13
N LYS A 76 26.10 -2.33 2.68
CA LYS A 76 26.91 -1.33 3.40
C LYS A 76 27.40 -1.80 4.78
N ARG A 77 26.76 -2.79 5.40
CA ARG A 77 27.16 -3.38 6.70
C ARG A 77 28.07 -4.60 6.58
N ALA A 78 28.05 -5.27 5.42
CA ALA A 78 28.95 -6.39 5.11
C ALA A 78 30.47 -6.08 5.09
N PRO A 79 30.98 -4.84 4.92
CA PRO A 79 32.43 -4.60 4.93
C PRO A 79 33.07 -4.75 6.32
N ALA A 80 32.29 -4.68 7.40
CA ALA A 80 32.83 -4.77 8.76
C ALA A 80 33.10 -6.21 9.23
N ALA A 81 32.44 -7.21 8.64
CA ALA A 81 32.58 -8.61 9.06
C ALA A 81 33.72 -9.37 8.33
N LEU A 82 34.30 -8.80 7.26
CA LEU A 82 35.40 -9.40 6.52
C LEU A 82 36.79 -8.88 6.93
N GLN A 83 36.87 -7.87 7.81
CA GLN A 83 38.16 -7.36 8.32
C GLN A 83 38.63 -8.05 9.59
N THR A 84 37.76 -8.75 10.32
CA THR A 84 38.13 -9.40 11.59
C THR A 84 38.71 -10.81 11.43
N ASP A 85 38.65 -11.39 10.22
CA ASP A 85 39.07 -12.77 9.95
C ASP A 85 40.48 -12.89 9.32
N LYS A 86 41.03 -11.78 8.80
CA LYS A 86 42.32 -11.79 8.10
C LYS A 86 43.54 -11.49 8.99
N GLY A 87 43.36 -11.56 10.31
CA GLY A 87 44.36 -11.13 11.30
C GLY A 87 44.65 -12.14 12.41
N ARG A 88 44.42 -13.44 12.17
CA ARG A 88 44.82 -14.51 13.10
C ARG A 88 45.64 -15.57 12.39
#